data_AF-A0A7H4P9Y8-F1
#
_entry.id   AF-A0A7H4P9Y8-F1
#
_cell.length_a   1.000
_cell.length_b   1.000
_cell.length_c   1.000
_cell.angle_alpha   90.00
_cell.angle_beta   90.00
_cell.angle_gamma   90.00
#
_symmetry.space_group_name_H-M   'P 1'
#
loop_
_entity.id
_entity.type
_entity.pdbx_description
1 polymer ?
#
loop_
_entity_poly.entity_id
_entity_poly.type
_entity_poly.pdbx_seq_one_letter_code
_entity_poly.pdbx_strand_id
1 'polypeptide(L)'
;MTASYTYTDAQYQHDTTFNGKRPAEVPRNMASLWADYTFHETALSGLTVGAGARYVGSTVSYYKNDTSTGKKDDSFNVAGYALMDATVKYDLARFGLPGSSIGVNVNNLFDREYVSSCYSEYACYWGAERQVVATATFRF
;
A
#
# COMPACT_ATOMS: atom_id res chain seq x y z
N MET A 1 9.88 -12.18 -8.51
CA MET A 1 9.49 -10.79 -8.85
C MET A 1 8.02 -10.76 -9.19
N THR A 2 7.31 -9.75 -8.71
CA THR A 2 5.90 -9.49 -8.98
C THR A 2 5.74 -8.01 -9.34
N ALA A 3 4.98 -7.69 -10.38
CA ALA A 3 4.69 -6.31 -10.77
C ALA A 3 3.25 -6.17 -11.24
N SER A 4 2.64 -5.02 -11.00
CA SER A 4 1.31 -4.69 -11.51
C SER A 4 1.16 -3.19 -11.75
N TYR A 5 0.28 -2.85 -12.68
CA TYR A 5 -0.16 -1.49 -12.95
C TYR A 5 -1.65 -1.50 -13.26
N THR A 6 -2.36 -0.51 -12.72
CA THR A 6 -3.80 -0.34 -12.91
C THR A 6 -4.10 1.10 -13.30
N TYR A 7 -4.85 1.25 -14.38
CA TYR A 7 -5.48 2.52 -14.77
C TYR A 7 -7.00 2.39 -14.63
N THR A 8 -7.61 3.27 -13.83
CA THR A 8 -9.05 3.26 -13.58
C THR A 8 -9.65 4.64 -13.82
N ASP A 9 -10.42 4.78 -14.90
CA ASP A 9 -11.20 5.99 -15.16
C ASP A 9 -12.69 5.74 -14.87
N ALA A 10 -13.00 5.64 -13.57
CA ALA A 10 -14.37 5.53 -13.11
C ALA A 10 -15.05 6.92 -13.14
N GLN A 11 -16.25 6.99 -13.72
CA GLN A 11 -17.06 8.21 -13.80
C GLN A 11 -18.54 7.87 -13.67
N TYR A 12 -19.31 8.75 -13.03
CA TYR A 12 -20.77 8.63 -13.02
C TYR A 12 -21.34 9.02 -14.38
N GLN A 13 -21.98 8.07 -15.08
CA GLN A 13 -22.61 8.32 -16.38
C GLN A 13 -24.02 8.90 -16.26
N HIS A 14 -24.73 8.54 -15.18
CA HIS A 14 -26.07 9.01 -14.88
C HIS A 14 -26.19 9.23 -13.37
N ASP A 15 -26.15 10.49 -12.93
CA ASP A 15 -26.36 10.91 -11.54
C ASP A 15 -26.97 12.33 -11.52
N THR A 16 -27.78 12.67 -10.52
CA THR A 16 -28.42 13.99 -10.42
C THR A 16 -27.45 15.11 -10.03
N THR A 17 -26.34 14.78 -9.37
CA THR A 17 -25.44 15.73 -8.70
C THR A 17 -23.98 15.57 -9.14
N PHE A 18 -23.55 14.33 -9.36
CA PHE A 18 -22.16 13.96 -9.66
C PHE A 18 -21.94 13.51 -11.11
N ASN A 19 -22.85 13.85 -12.02
CA ASN A 19 -22.75 13.43 -13.43
C ASN A 19 -21.41 13.87 -14.06
N GLY A 20 -20.70 12.92 -14.69
CA GLY A 20 -19.36 13.13 -15.27
C GLY A 20 -18.23 13.29 -14.25
N LYS A 21 -18.52 13.27 -12.95
CA LYS A 21 -17.51 13.33 -11.89
C LYS A 21 -16.97 11.92 -11.58
N ARG A 22 -15.77 11.88 -11.02
CA ARG A 22 -15.13 10.63 -10.59
C ARG A 22 -15.66 10.20 -9.22
N PRO A 23 -15.93 8.91 -8.97
CA PRO A 23 -16.22 8.42 -7.63
C PRO A 23 -15.13 8.77 -6.62
N ALA A 24 -15.53 9.02 -5.38
CA ALA A 24 -14.58 9.28 -4.31
C ALA A 24 -13.69 8.05 -4.06
N GLU A 25 -12.50 8.27 -3.51
CA GLU A 25 -11.55 7.21 -3.09
C GLU A 25 -10.96 6.35 -4.22
N VAL A 26 -11.40 6.51 -5.47
CA VAL A 26 -10.88 5.74 -6.61
C VAL A 26 -9.66 6.44 -7.24
N PRO A 27 -8.44 5.89 -7.10
CA PRO A 27 -7.26 6.43 -7.74
C PRO A 27 -7.27 6.11 -9.24
N ARG A 28 -6.80 7.05 -10.05
CA ARG A 28 -6.64 6.79 -11.50
C ARG A 28 -5.51 5.84 -11.82
N ASN A 29 -4.42 5.92 -11.06
CA ASN A 29 -3.21 5.15 -11.30
C ASN A 29 -2.80 4.45 -10.02
N MET A 30 -2.55 3.15 -10.10
CA MET A 30 -1.88 2.39 -9.05
C MET A 30 -0.79 1.54 -9.70
N ALA A 31 0.31 1.36 -8.98
CA ALA A 31 1.39 0.49 -9.43
C ALA A 31 2.01 -0.23 -8.23
N SER A 32 2.48 -1.44 -8.45
CA SER A 32 3.31 -2.12 -7.45
C SER A 32 4.43 -2.91 -8.12
N LEU A 33 5.55 -2.99 -7.42
CA LEU A 33 6.70 -3.79 -7.83
C LEU A 33 7.30 -4.43 -6.58
N TRP A 34 7.59 -5.71 -6.65
CA TRP A 34 8.22 -6.49 -5.61
C TRP A 34 9.29 -7.41 -6.21
N ALA A 35 10.45 -7.46 -5.56
CA ALA A 35 11.50 -8.40 -5.89
C ALA A 35 12.10 -8.97 -4.61
N ASP A 36 12.49 -10.22 -4.68
CA ASP A 36 13.20 -10.93 -3.64
C ASP A 36 14.28 -11.80 -4.27
N TYR A 37 15.33 -12.04 -3.49
CA TYR A 37 16.47 -12.85 -3.87
C TYR A 37 16.86 -13.74 -2.70
N THR A 38 17.05 -15.02 -2.98
CA THR A 38 17.53 -16.00 -2.00
C THR A 38 18.95 -16.40 -2.33
N PHE A 39 19.84 -16.26 -1.37
CA PHE A 39 21.21 -16.72 -1.47
C PHE A 39 21.21 -18.25 -1.30
N HIS A 40 21.89 -18.94 -2.21
CA HIS A 40 22.04 -20.40 -2.20
C HIS A 40 23.49 -20.85 -2.00
N GLU A 41 24.44 -19.92 -2.00
CA GLU A 41 25.87 -20.22 -1.94
C GLU A 41 26.54 -19.51 -0.76
N THR A 42 27.78 -19.93 -0.45
CA THR A 42 28.67 -19.30 0.55
C THR A 42 28.11 -19.29 1.98
N ALA A 43 28.55 -18.35 2.81
CA ALA A 43 28.12 -18.17 4.19
C ALA A 43 26.64 -17.75 4.31
N LEU A 44 26.08 -17.13 3.27
CA LEU A 44 24.72 -16.55 3.30
C LEU A 44 23.61 -17.49 2.81
N SER A 45 23.92 -18.73 2.42
CA SER A 45 22.87 -19.63 1.90
C SER A 45 21.73 -19.79 2.89
N GLY A 46 20.50 -19.67 2.39
CA GLY A 46 19.28 -19.67 3.19
C GLY A 46 18.77 -18.27 3.54
N LEU A 47 19.58 -17.22 3.35
CA LEU A 47 19.14 -15.84 3.47
C LEU A 47 18.30 -15.44 2.25
N THR A 48 17.12 -14.89 2.49
CA THR A 48 16.29 -14.21 1.50
C THR A 48 16.18 -12.75 1.88
N VAL A 49 16.42 -11.86 0.91
CA VAL A 49 16.16 -10.43 1.04
C VAL A 49 15.15 -10.02 -0.01
N GLY A 50 14.17 -9.21 0.36
CA GLY A 50 13.18 -8.71 -0.59
C GLY A 50 12.78 -7.28 -0.27
N ALA A 51 12.39 -6.57 -1.31
CA ALA A 51 11.90 -5.21 -1.21
C ALA A 51 10.89 -4.94 -2.33
N GLY A 52 10.00 -3.99 -2.07
CA GLY A 52 9.07 -3.52 -3.07
C GLY A 52 8.53 -2.14 -2.77
N ALA A 53 7.85 -1.60 -3.76
CA ALA A 53 7.19 -0.33 -3.68
C ALA A 53 5.74 -0.46 -4.16
N ARG A 54 4.85 0.29 -3.51
CA ARG A 54 3.44 0.42 -3.88
C ARG A 54 3.12 1.90 -4.05
N TYR A 55 2.54 2.24 -5.18
CA TYR A 55 2.11 3.59 -5.53
C TYR A 55 0.59 3.64 -5.68
N VAL A 56 -0.01 4.64 -5.07
CA VAL A 56 -1.43 4.99 -5.20
C VAL A 56 -1.49 6.46 -5.59
N GLY A 57 -2.06 6.73 -6.76
CA GLY A 57 -2.25 8.09 -7.26
C GLY A 57 -3.25 8.88 -6.42
N SER A 58 -3.29 10.19 -6.66
CA SER A 58 -4.26 11.06 -5.98
C SER A 58 -5.70 10.64 -6.26
N THR A 59 -6.53 10.65 -5.22
CA THR A 59 -7.97 10.43 -5.33
C THR A 59 -8.71 11.75 -5.22
N VAL A 60 -10.00 11.75 -5.53
CA VAL A 60 -10.90 12.87 -5.24
C VAL A 60 -11.88 12.49 -4.15
N SER A 61 -12.41 13.50 -3.49
CA SER A 61 -13.56 13.40 -2.61
C SER A 61 -14.36 14.70 -2.70
N TYR A 62 -15.54 14.76 -2.09
CA TYR A 62 -16.48 15.86 -2.25
C TYR A 62 -16.99 16.38 -0.91
N TYR A 63 -17.25 17.68 -0.84
CA TYR A 63 -17.93 18.29 0.29
C TYR A 63 -19.42 17.99 0.24
N LYS A 64 -20.00 17.31 1.24
CA LYS A 64 -21.45 17.01 1.25
C LYS A 64 -22.29 18.05 1.97
N ASN A 65 -21.76 18.63 3.04
CA ASN A 65 -22.54 19.50 3.94
C ASN A 65 -21.88 20.85 4.22
N ASP A 66 -20.84 21.23 3.48
CA ASP A 66 -20.19 22.53 3.65
C ASP A 66 -21.05 23.68 3.08
N THR A 67 -22.06 24.07 3.85
CA THR A 67 -22.88 25.26 3.63
C THR A 67 -22.22 26.53 4.17
N SER A 68 -21.23 26.37 5.04
CA SER A 68 -20.46 27.46 5.67
C SER A 68 -19.62 28.23 4.65
N THR A 69 -19.00 27.51 3.71
CA THR A 69 -18.16 28.10 2.65
C THR A 69 -18.79 28.03 1.26
N GLY A 70 -19.98 27.45 1.14
CA GLY A 70 -20.71 27.33 -0.13
C GLY A 70 -20.16 26.27 -1.09
N LYS A 71 -19.25 25.41 -0.63
CA LYS A 71 -18.53 24.41 -1.44
C LYS A 71 -19.27 23.09 -1.60
N LYS A 72 -20.57 23.05 -1.29
CA LYS A 72 -21.36 21.82 -1.40
C LYS A 72 -21.21 21.22 -2.81
N ASP A 73 -20.88 19.93 -2.86
CA ASP A 73 -20.61 19.13 -4.05
C ASP A 73 -19.33 19.49 -4.84
N ASP A 74 -18.51 20.42 -4.34
CA ASP A 74 -17.17 20.70 -4.90
C ASP A 74 -16.20 19.56 -4.58
N SER A 75 -15.27 19.33 -5.51
CA SER A 75 -14.22 18.32 -5.35
C SER A 75 -13.02 18.86 -4.59
N PHE A 76 -12.45 18.05 -3.72
CA PHE A 76 -11.08 18.20 -3.22
C PHE A 76 -10.26 16.96 -3.54
N ASN A 77 -8.93 17.12 -3.61
CA ASN A 77 -8.02 16.01 -3.90
C ASN A 77 -7.39 15.49 -2.62
N VAL A 78 -7.25 14.18 -2.52
CA VAL A 78 -6.38 13.52 -1.54
C VAL A 78 -5.06 13.20 -2.24
N ALA A 79 -3.95 13.60 -1.62
CA ALA A 79 -2.63 13.45 -2.22
C ALA A 79 -2.29 11.98 -2.47
N GLY A 80 -1.66 11.68 -3.61
CA GLY A 80 -1.13 10.36 -3.89
C GLY A 80 0.07 10.02 -2.99
N TYR A 81 0.31 8.73 -2.80
CA TYR A 81 1.39 8.23 -1.95
C TYR A 81 2.12 7.05 -2.57
N ALA A 82 3.37 6.91 -2.15
CA ALA A 82 4.20 5.75 -2.42
C ALA A 82 4.74 5.23 -1.09
N LEU A 83 4.70 3.92 -0.92
CA LEU A 83 5.22 3.20 0.24
C LEU A 83 6.27 2.21 -0.23
N MET A 84 7.29 2.00 0.58
CA MET A 84 8.24 0.90 0.41
C MET A 84 8.05 -0.12 1.50
N ASP A 85 8.20 -1.38 1.14
CA ASP A 85 8.10 -2.54 2.02
C ASP A 85 9.37 -3.38 1.84
N ALA A 86 9.82 -4.05 2.91
CA ALA A 86 11.03 -4.87 2.89
C ALA A 86 10.87 -6.14 3.73
N THR A 87 11.61 -7.18 3.36
CA THR A 87 11.69 -8.44 4.10
C THR A 87 13.13 -8.94 4.16
N VAL A 88 13.47 -9.54 5.29
CA VAL A 88 14.66 -10.37 5.45
C VAL A 88 14.23 -11.66 6.11
N LYS A 89 14.54 -12.80 5.50
CA LYS A 89 14.20 -14.13 6.00
C LYS A 89 15.42 -15.02 5.96
N TYR A 90 15.52 -15.97 6.88
CA TYR A 90 16.60 -16.94 6.92
C TYR A 90 16.03 -18.35 7.15
N ASP A 91 16.42 -19.28 6.28
CA ASP A 91 16.11 -20.70 6.37
C ASP A 91 17.05 -21.41 7.35
N LEU A 92 16.47 -22.18 8.28
CA LEU A 92 17.21 -22.83 9.36
C LEU A 92 17.67 -24.25 9.03
N ALA A 93 17.60 -24.70 7.77
CA ALA A 93 18.07 -26.03 7.37
C ALA A 93 19.55 -26.26 7.72
N ARG A 94 20.38 -25.21 7.61
CA ARG A 94 21.80 -25.26 8.01
C ARG A 94 22.02 -25.52 9.50
N PHE A 95 21.02 -25.27 10.32
CA PHE A 95 21.04 -25.51 11.76
C PHE A 95 20.31 -26.80 12.16
N GLY A 96 20.06 -27.70 11.20
CA GLY A 96 19.38 -28.97 11.45
C GLY A 96 17.85 -28.87 11.59
N LEU A 97 17.26 -27.72 11.20
CA LEU A 97 15.82 -27.49 11.24
C LEU A 97 15.26 -27.25 9.82
N PRO A 98 15.32 -28.26 8.93
CA PRO A 98 14.84 -28.10 7.55
C PRO A 98 13.34 -27.74 7.53
N GLY A 99 12.99 -26.75 6.72
CA GLY A 99 11.62 -26.23 6.62
C GLY A 99 11.22 -25.25 7.73
N SER A 100 12.09 -24.99 8.71
CA SER A 100 11.92 -23.92 9.69
C SER A 100 12.60 -22.63 9.21
N SER A 101 12.04 -21.48 9.56
CA SER A 101 12.58 -20.18 9.15
C SER A 101 12.30 -19.09 10.17
N ILE A 102 13.17 -18.09 10.18
CA ILE A 102 12.96 -16.83 10.91
C ILE A 102 12.98 -15.67 9.91
N GLY A 103 12.27 -14.60 10.19
CA GLY A 103 12.32 -13.42 9.33
C GLY A 103 11.73 -12.20 9.97
N VAL A 104 12.00 -11.06 9.35
CA VAL A 104 11.48 -9.75 9.71
C VAL A 104 10.89 -9.12 8.46
N ASN A 105 9.65 -8.65 8.58
CA ASN A 105 8.97 -7.87 7.55
C ASN A 105 8.78 -6.44 8.06
N VAL A 106 9.01 -5.47 7.19
CA VAL A 106 8.77 -4.06 7.46
C VAL A 106 7.82 -3.52 6.40
N ASN A 107 6.67 -3.06 6.82
CA ASN A 107 5.71 -2.34 5.98
C ASN A 107 5.82 -0.85 6.22
N ASN A 108 5.69 -0.05 5.16
CA ASN A 108 5.92 1.41 5.22
C ASN A 108 7.31 1.73 5.83
N LEU A 109 8.37 1.24 5.18
CA LEU A 109 9.76 1.31 5.65
C LEU A 109 10.21 2.72 6.06
N PHE A 110 9.78 3.73 5.32
CA PHE A 110 10.12 5.13 5.58
C PHE A 110 9.17 5.84 6.52
N ASP A 111 8.18 5.14 7.08
CA ASP A 111 7.24 5.68 8.06
C ASP A 111 6.54 6.95 7.57
N ARG A 112 6.08 6.86 6.33
CA ARG A 112 5.36 7.95 5.69
C ARG A 112 4.03 8.13 6.40
N GLU A 113 3.76 9.34 6.84
CA GLU A 113 2.41 9.78 7.21
C GLU A 113 1.64 10.18 5.94
N TYR A 114 0.45 9.62 5.76
CA TYR A 114 -0.40 9.90 4.60
C TYR A 114 -1.87 9.65 4.94
N VAL A 115 -2.74 10.36 4.22
CA VAL A 115 -4.17 10.05 4.20
C VAL A 115 -4.40 9.00 3.13
N SER A 116 -4.97 7.84 3.49
CA SER A 116 -5.18 6.72 2.57
C SER A 116 -6.32 7.01 1.61
N SER A 117 -7.44 7.50 2.13
CA SER A 117 -8.61 7.95 1.39
C SER A 117 -9.48 8.88 2.23
N CYS A 118 -10.38 9.61 1.56
CA CYS A 118 -11.45 10.35 2.21
C CYS A 118 -12.76 10.02 1.50
N TYR A 119 -13.73 9.50 2.25
CA TYR A 119 -15.09 9.30 1.73
C TYR A 119 -15.84 10.63 1.59
N SER A 120 -15.59 11.58 2.49
CA SER A 120 -16.15 12.94 2.53
C SER A 120 -15.20 13.87 3.28
N GLU A 121 -15.50 15.16 3.35
CA GLU A 121 -14.74 16.18 4.08
C GLU A 121 -14.58 15.89 5.59
N TYR A 122 -15.52 15.17 6.18
CA TYR A 122 -15.52 14.82 7.61
C TYR A 122 -15.10 13.35 7.87
N ALA A 123 -14.76 12.60 6.83
CA ALA A 123 -14.45 11.18 6.90
C ALA A 123 -13.19 10.86 6.09
N CYS A 124 -12.04 11.18 6.67
CA CYS A 124 -10.72 10.89 6.14
C CYS A 124 -10.00 9.88 7.04
N TYR A 125 -9.28 8.95 6.41
CA TYR A 125 -8.61 7.86 7.10
C TYR A 125 -7.10 8.00 6.97
N TRP A 126 -6.40 7.94 8.09
CA TRP A 126 -4.95 7.84 8.09
C TRP A 126 -4.53 6.47 7.56
N GLY A 127 -3.48 6.48 6.75
CA GLY A 127 -2.81 5.29 6.32
C GLY A 127 -2.06 4.60 7.46
N ALA A 128 -1.78 3.30 7.29
CA ALA A 128 -1.00 2.56 8.27
C ALA A 128 0.43 3.13 8.39
N GLU A 129 0.85 3.39 9.62
CA GLU A 129 2.22 3.75 10.00
C GLU A 129 3.19 2.57 9.77
N ARG A 130 4.48 2.78 10.02
CA ARG A 130 5.48 1.71 9.89
C ARG A 130 5.15 0.53 10.81
N GLN A 131 5.04 -0.65 10.21
CA GLN A 131 4.83 -1.90 10.95
C GLN A 131 6.05 -2.81 10.79
N VAL A 132 6.59 -3.30 11.91
CA VAL A 132 7.70 -4.26 11.94
C VAL A 132 7.22 -5.54 12.57
N VAL A 133 7.32 -6.66 11.85
CA VAL A 133 6.88 -7.98 12.31
C VAL A 133 8.03 -8.97 12.21
N ALA A 134 8.46 -9.47 13.35
CA ALA A 134 9.33 -10.63 13.43
C ALA A 134 8.49 -11.91 13.44
N THR A 135 8.91 -12.92 12.69
CA THR A 135 8.21 -14.20 12.59
C THR A 135 9.21 -15.33 12.71
N ALA A 136 8.89 -16.31 13.56
CA ALA A 136 9.58 -17.58 13.63
C ALA A 136 8.58 -18.69 13.33
N THR A 137 8.91 -19.55 12.37
CA THR A 137 8.05 -20.67 11.96
C THR A 137 8.88 -21.94 12.03
N PHE A 138 8.40 -22.91 12.81
CA PHE A 138 9.07 -24.19 13.00
C PHE A 138 8.24 -25.31 12.38
N ARG A 139 8.92 -26.28 11.77
CA ARG A 139 8.35 -27.53 11.26
C ARG A 139 9.05 -28.71 11.93
N PHE A 140 8.25 -29.70 12.34
CA PHE A 140 8.67 -30.89 13.08
C PHE A 140 8.33 -32.15 12.30
#